data_AF-A0A6L7MIF6-F1
#
_entry.id   AF-A0A6L7MIF6-F1
#
_cell.length_a   1.000
_cell.length_b   1.000
_cell.length_c   1.000
_cell.angle_alpha   90.00
_cell.angle_beta   90.00
_cell.angle_gamma   90.00
#
_symmetry.space_group_name_H-M   'P 1'
#
loop_
_entity.id
_entity.type
_entity.pdbx_description
1 polymer ?
#
loop_
_entity_poly.entity_id
_entity_poly.type
_entity_poly.pdbx_seq_one_letter_code
_entity_poly.pdbx_strand_id
1 'polypeptide(L)'
;MLKYVIVFGAAIAILVIASVGRIPGTERQLATSEETRAAATLANTPTYTRHQAISMVADYIRESCATPDEYLSHLDRFTATWLRQPRTNDFYERDMREWTVSDPLTGAFWRLYEDSGEVRSIIGGVLDTC
;
A
#
# COMPACT_ATOMS: atom_id res chain seq x y z
N MET A 1 -55.34 -31.50 3.77
CA MET A 1 -54.57 -30.86 4.87
C MET A 1 -53.16 -31.42 5.03
N LEU A 2 -52.93 -32.73 4.93
CA LEU A 2 -51.60 -33.36 5.09
C LEU A 2 -50.50 -32.84 4.13
N LYS A 3 -50.84 -32.51 2.87
CA LYS A 3 -49.89 -31.96 1.89
C LYS A 3 -49.27 -30.62 2.32
N TYR A 4 -50.05 -29.75 2.98
CA TYR A 4 -49.55 -28.45 3.45
C TYR A 4 -48.66 -28.57 4.69
N VAL A 5 -48.90 -29.60 5.53
CA VAL A 5 -48.06 -29.90 6.71
C VAL A 5 -46.66 -30.37 6.28
N ILE A 6 -46.57 -31.16 5.21
CA ILE A 6 -45.28 -31.63 4.67
C ILE A 6 -44.49 -30.46 4.06
N VAL A 7 -45.16 -29.56 3.32
CA VAL A 7 -44.52 -28.39 2.72
C VAL A 7 -44.04 -27.40 3.79
N PHE A 8 -44.86 -27.13 4.81
CA PHE A 8 -44.45 -26.28 5.93
C PHE A 8 -43.32 -26.92 6.76
N GLY A 9 -43.37 -28.23 6.99
CA GLY A 9 -42.31 -28.96 7.69
C GLY A 9 -40.97 -28.90 6.96
N ALA A 10 -40.98 -29.06 5.63
CA ALA A 10 -39.77 -28.96 4.81
C ALA A 10 -39.21 -27.52 4.79
N ALA A 11 -40.06 -26.50 4.69
CA ALA A 11 -39.63 -25.10 4.72
C ALA A 11 -39.02 -24.70 6.07
N ILE A 12 -39.59 -25.18 7.19
CA ILE A 12 -39.06 -24.96 8.53
C ILE A 12 -37.72 -25.69 8.71
N ALA A 13 -37.59 -26.93 8.21
CA ALA A 13 -36.34 -27.68 8.28
C ALA A 13 -35.19 -26.97 7.53
N ILE A 14 -35.47 -26.38 6.35
CA ILE A 14 -34.47 -25.60 5.60
C ILE A 14 -34.07 -24.33 6.37
N LEU A 15 -35.02 -23.62 6.99
CA LEU A 15 -34.73 -22.45 7.83
C LEU A 15 -33.92 -22.81 9.09
N VAL A 16 -34.15 -23.97 9.68
CA VAL A 16 -33.37 -24.46 10.83
C VAL A 16 -31.96 -24.85 10.40
N ILE A 17 -31.77 -25.53 9.26
CA ILE A 17 -30.44 -25.86 8.75
C ILE A 17 -29.68 -24.59 8.32
N ALA A 18 -30.36 -23.58 7.79
CA ALA A 18 -29.76 -22.30 7.44
C ALA A 18 -29.39 -21.45 8.67
N SER A 19 -30.17 -21.51 9.76
CA SER A 19 -29.88 -20.79 11.01
C SER A 19 -28.85 -21.49 11.90
N VAL A 20 -28.71 -22.83 11.78
CA VAL A 20 -27.66 -23.64 12.43
C VAL A 20 -26.51 -23.91 11.46
N GLY A 21 -26.37 -23.11 10.39
CA GLY A 21 -25.29 -23.13 9.42
C GLY A 21 -23.92 -22.75 10.00
N ARG A 22 -23.50 -23.41 11.09
CA ARG A 22 -22.13 -23.49 11.53
C ARG A 22 -21.50 -24.61 10.72
N ILE A 23 -21.01 -24.28 9.53
CA ILE A 23 -20.20 -25.18 8.71
C ILE A 23 -18.96 -25.51 9.56
N PRO A 24 -18.78 -26.76 10.02
CA PRO A 24 -17.61 -27.14 10.79
C PRO A 24 -16.45 -27.25 9.80
N GLY A 25 -15.62 -26.20 9.72
CA GLY A 25 -14.45 -26.16 8.85
C GLY A 25 -14.23 -24.86 8.08
N THR A 26 -15.12 -23.87 8.15
CA THR A 26 -14.91 -22.56 7.52
C THR A 26 -14.73 -21.41 8.50
N GLU A 27 -14.13 -21.68 9.66
CA GLU A 27 -13.38 -20.65 10.38
C GLU A 27 -11.99 -20.51 9.75
N ARG A 28 -11.92 -20.29 8.43
CA ARG A 28 -10.83 -19.46 7.92
C ARG A 28 -11.19 -18.05 8.35
N GLN A 29 -10.87 -17.75 9.60
CA GLN A 29 -10.74 -16.38 10.04
C GLN A 29 -9.85 -15.71 8.99
N LEU A 30 -10.42 -14.82 8.20
CA LEU A 30 -9.68 -13.76 7.53
C LEU A 30 -9.11 -12.76 8.56
N ALA A 31 -9.07 -13.13 9.85
CA ALA A 31 -8.15 -12.55 10.80
C ALA A 31 -6.77 -13.15 10.50
N THR A 32 -5.96 -12.39 9.78
CA THR A 32 -4.50 -12.62 9.76
C THR A 32 -4.04 -12.94 11.18
N SER A 33 -3.38 -14.08 11.37
CA SER A 33 -2.86 -14.50 12.67
C SER A 33 -1.98 -13.40 13.24
N GLU A 34 -1.84 -13.34 14.57
CA GLU A 34 -0.95 -12.37 15.22
C GLU A 34 0.47 -12.43 14.63
N GLU A 35 0.94 -13.64 14.32
CA GLU A 35 2.20 -13.89 13.61
C GLU A 35 2.23 -13.26 12.22
N THR A 36 1.15 -13.36 11.45
CA THR A 36 1.05 -12.74 10.11
C THR A 36 0.99 -11.21 10.20
N ARG A 37 0.33 -10.67 11.22
CA ARG A 37 0.29 -9.21 11.47
C ARG A 37 1.64 -8.68 11.93
N ALA A 38 2.34 -9.41 12.79
CA ALA A 38 3.68 -9.06 13.25
C ALA A 38 4.68 -9.13 12.09
N ALA A 39 4.65 -10.19 11.28
CA ALA A 39 5.48 -10.31 10.09
C ALA A 39 5.20 -9.20 9.07
N ALA A 40 3.93 -8.86 8.83
CA ALA A 40 3.55 -7.75 7.95
C ALA A 40 3.98 -6.39 8.52
N THR A 41 3.95 -6.20 9.84
CA THR A 41 4.41 -4.96 10.48
C THR A 41 5.93 -4.83 10.35
N LEU A 42 6.67 -5.91 10.58
CA LEU A 42 8.12 -5.93 10.45
C LEU A 42 8.55 -5.67 8.99
N ALA A 43 7.88 -6.32 8.03
CA ALA A 43 8.15 -6.14 6.60
C ALA A 43 7.84 -4.70 6.12
N ASN A 44 6.84 -4.04 6.70
CA ASN A 44 6.43 -2.68 6.34
C ASN A 44 7.01 -1.59 7.26
N THR A 45 8.02 -1.91 8.07
CA THR A 45 8.74 -0.92 8.86
C THR A 45 9.82 -0.30 7.97
N PRO A 46 9.85 1.04 7.78
CA PRO A 46 10.88 1.67 7.00
C PRO A 46 12.24 1.55 7.68
N THR A 47 13.27 1.34 6.88
CA THR A 47 14.67 1.30 7.32
C THR A 47 15.22 2.72 7.44
N TYR A 48 14.82 3.60 6.52
CA TYR A 48 15.26 4.99 6.52
C TYR A 48 14.35 5.87 7.38
N THR A 49 14.93 6.96 7.87
CA THR A 49 14.16 8.07 8.43
C THR A 49 13.63 8.97 7.31
N ARG A 50 12.61 9.79 7.62
CA ARG A 50 12.10 10.80 6.69
C ARG A 50 13.20 11.70 6.14
N HIS A 51 14.10 12.17 7.01
CA HIS A 51 15.20 13.06 6.61
C HIS A 51 16.19 12.35 5.68
N GLN A 52 16.48 11.07 5.92
CA GLN A 52 17.33 10.29 5.02
C GLN A 52 16.66 10.08 3.66
N ALA A 53 15.36 9.78 3.62
CA ALA A 53 14.63 9.65 2.35
C ALA A 53 14.66 10.96 1.54
N ILE A 54 14.46 12.11 2.20
CA ILE A 54 14.59 13.44 1.55
C ILE A 54 16.02 13.67 1.05
N SER A 55 17.03 13.32 1.85
CA SER A 55 18.44 13.47 1.46
C SER A 55 18.78 12.64 0.22
N MET A 56 18.36 11.38 0.17
CA MET A 56 18.61 10.49 -0.97
C MET A 56 17.94 11.00 -2.25
N VAL A 57 16.71 11.50 -2.14
CA VAL A 57 16.03 12.13 -3.28
C VAL A 57 16.73 13.42 -3.69
N ALA A 58 17.21 14.23 -2.74
CA ALA A 58 17.99 15.42 -3.06
C ALA A 58 19.29 15.10 -3.79
N ASP A 59 20.00 14.04 -3.37
CA ASP A 59 21.21 13.56 -4.03
C ASP A 59 20.90 13.08 -5.45
N TYR A 60 19.86 12.28 -5.64
CA TYR A 60 19.38 11.89 -6.97
C TYR A 60 19.08 13.11 -7.85
N ILE A 61 18.40 14.13 -7.30
CA ILE A 61 18.07 15.33 -8.07
C ILE A 61 19.34 16.04 -8.55
N ARG A 62 20.35 16.18 -7.68
CA ARG A 62 21.64 16.80 -8.04
C ARG A 62 22.37 16.06 -9.15
N GLU A 63 22.29 14.73 -9.12
CA GLU A 63 23.05 13.87 -10.04
C GLU A 63 22.34 13.65 -11.37
N SER A 64 21.00 13.60 -11.37
CA SER A 64 20.22 13.10 -12.50
C SER A 64 19.41 14.18 -13.22
N CYS A 65 19.12 15.33 -12.61
CA CYS A 65 18.30 16.36 -13.23
C CYS A 65 19.13 17.32 -14.08
N ALA A 66 18.57 17.81 -15.18
CA ALA A 66 19.21 18.88 -15.96
C ALA A 66 19.22 20.23 -15.20
N THR A 67 18.19 20.51 -14.41
CA THR A 67 17.99 21.77 -13.66
C THR A 67 17.77 21.51 -12.16
N PRO A 68 18.77 21.01 -11.41
CA PRO A 68 18.59 20.61 -10.02
C PRO A 68 18.18 21.78 -9.10
N ASP A 69 18.66 23.00 -9.37
CA ASP A 69 18.35 24.18 -8.56
C ASP A 69 16.86 24.53 -8.56
N GLU A 70 16.13 24.19 -9.63
CA GLU A 70 14.68 24.40 -9.72
C GLU A 70 13.95 23.66 -8.59
N TYR A 71 14.33 22.40 -8.37
CA TYR A 71 13.71 21.53 -7.38
C TYR A 71 14.31 21.72 -5.98
N LEU A 72 15.62 21.95 -5.88
CA LEU A 72 16.32 22.00 -4.58
C LEU A 72 16.19 23.35 -3.86
N SER A 73 15.75 24.40 -4.56
CA SER A 73 15.52 25.73 -3.99
C SER A 73 14.56 25.74 -2.79
N HIS A 74 13.74 24.70 -2.64
CA HIS A 74 12.73 24.56 -1.59
C HIS A 74 12.87 23.25 -0.80
N LEU A 75 14.07 22.67 -0.77
CA LEU A 75 14.33 21.37 -0.13
C LEU A 75 13.90 21.32 1.34
N ASP A 76 13.96 22.45 2.06
CA ASP A 76 13.51 22.57 3.45
C ASP A 76 12.01 22.30 3.64
N ARG A 77 11.23 22.42 2.57
CA ARG A 77 9.77 22.22 2.56
C ARG A 77 9.36 20.84 2.07
N PHE A 78 10.31 20.02 1.64
CA PHE A 78 10.00 18.69 1.13
C PHE A 78 9.38 17.84 2.23
N THR A 79 8.42 17.01 1.83
CA THR A 79 7.77 16.08 2.75
C THR A 79 7.99 14.64 2.29
N ALA A 80 8.40 13.78 3.22
CA ALA A 80 8.54 12.34 2.97
C ALA A 80 7.43 11.55 3.67
N THR A 81 6.66 10.81 2.86
CA THR A 81 5.57 9.95 3.31
C THR A 81 5.91 8.49 3.02
N TRP A 82 5.86 7.66 4.06
CA TRP A 82 6.00 6.22 3.94
C TRP A 82 4.69 5.59 3.47
N LEU A 83 4.74 4.79 2.41
CA LEU A 83 3.59 4.03 1.93
C LEU A 83 3.64 2.61 2.51
N ARG A 84 2.75 2.33 3.47
CA ARG A 84 2.57 0.97 4.03
C ARG A 84 2.03 -0.06 3.03
N GLN A 85 1.47 0.41 1.93
CA GLN A 85 1.04 -0.42 0.82
C GLN A 85 1.33 0.35 -0.47
N PRO A 86 2.02 -0.28 -1.43
CA PRO A 86 2.18 0.32 -2.75
C PRO A 86 0.81 0.57 -3.40
N ARG A 87 0.63 1.71 -4.08
CA ARG A 87 -0.61 2.00 -4.81
C ARG A 87 -0.82 0.97 -5.93
N THR A 88 -2.06 0.51 -6.07
CA THR A 88 -2.44 -0.72 -6.79
C THR A 88 -2.36 -0.70 -8.33
N ASN A 89 -1.65 0.24 -8.98
CA ASN A 89 -1.89 0.44 -10.42
C ASN A 89 -0.68 0.82 -11.30
N ASP A 90 0.55 0.53 -10.88
CA ASP A 90 1.71 0.75 -11.75
C ASP A 90 2.36 -0.61 -12.05
N PHE A 91 2.47 -0.97 -13.33
CA PHE A 91 2.83 -2.30 -13.88
C PHE A 91 4.27 -2.79 -13.60
N TYR A 92 4.89 -2.38 -12.50
CA TYR A 92 6.27 -2.71 -12.15
C TYR A 92 6.35 -3.64 -10.93
N GLU A 93 7.36 -4.52 -10.90
CA GLU A 93 7.76 -5.23 -9.69
C GLU A 93 8.07 -4.18 -8.61
N ARG A 94 7.18 -4.04 -7.63
CA ARG A 94 7.32 -3.04 -6.58
C ARG A 94 8.05 -3.62 -5.38
N ASP A 95 9.08 -2.91 -4.94
CA ASP A 95 9.66 -3.08 -3.62
C ASP A 95 8.59 -2.74 -2.56
N MET A 96 8.55 -3.54 -1.49
CA MET A 96 7.54 -3.41 -0.42
C MET A 96 7.74 -2.14 0.42
N ARG A 97 8.86 -1.44 0.21
CA ARG A 97 9.35 -0.35 1.05
C ARG A 97 9.53 0.93 0.23
N GLU A 98 8.43 1.68 0.08
CA GLU A 98 8.36 2.87 -0.78
C GLU A 98 8.17 4.16 0.04
N TRP A 99 9.05 5.13 -0.22
CA TRP A 99 8.91 6.51 0.23
C TRP A 99 8.43 7.38 -0.93
N THR A 100 7.39 8.18 -0.68
CA THR A 100 7.06 9.32 -1.55
C THR A 100 7.63 10.59 -0.95
N VAL A 101 8.56 11.21 -1.66
CA VAL A 101 9.08 12.55 -1.34
C VAL A 101 8.40 13.54 -2.27
N SER A 102 7.79 14.59 -1.74
CA SER A 102 7.08 15.58 -2.53
C SER A 102 7.53 16.99 -2.20
N ASP A 103 7.64 17.81 -3.24
CA ASP A 103 7.71 19.25 -3.14
C ASP A 103 6.29 19.83 -3.14
N PRO A 104 5.82 20.41 -2.02
CA PRO A 104 4.47 20.97 -1.95
C PRO A 104 4.27 22.23 -2.79
N LEU A 105 5.33 22.90 -3.25
CA LEU A 105 5.24 24.15 -4.00
C LEU A 105 5.09 23.91 -5.50
N THR A 106 5.89 23.01 -6.06
CA THR A 106 5.82 22.66 -7.49
C THR A 106 4.84 21.53 -7.77
N GLY A 107 4.47 20.74 -6.75
CA GLY A 107 3.68 19.52 -6.90
C GLY A 107 4.47 18.34 -7.46
N ALA A 108 5.79 18.50 -7.65
CA ALA A 108 6.68 17.42 -8.03
C ALA A 108 6.78 16.38 -6.92
N PHE A 109 6.88 15.10 -7.31
CA PHE A 109 7.14 14.04 -6.34
C PHE A 109 8.02 12.94 -6.93
N TRP A 110 8.77 12.32 -6.03
CA TRP A 110 9.71 11.24 -6.29
C TRP A 110 9.34 10.04 -5.43
N ARG A 111 9.58 8.86 -5.97
CA ARG A 111 9.45 7.60 -5.25
C ARG A 111 10.84 7.03 -5.02
N LEU A 112 11.18 6.81 -3.76
CA LEU A 112 12.37 6.11 -3.33
C LEU A 112 11.98 4.69 -2.90
N TYR A 113 12.57 3.69 -3.53
CA TYR A 113 12.40 2.28 -3.18
C TYR A 113 13.57 1.86 -2.29
N GLU A 114 13.32 1.48 -1.03
CA GLU A 114 14.41 1.22 -0.08
C GLU A 114 15.23 -0.02 -0.42
N ASP A 115 14.58 -1.08 -0.92
CA ASP A 115 15.25 -2.36 -1.13
C ASP A 115 16.24 -2.29 -2.31
N SER A 116 15.94 -1.50 -3.34
CA SER A 116 16.83 -1.24 -4.50
C SER A 116 17.64 0.04 -4.41
N GLY A 117 17.23 1.01 -3.58
CA GLY A 117 17.78 2.37 -3.56
C GLY A 117 17.38 3.22 -4.78
N GLU A 118 16.48 2.71 -5.63
CA GLU A 118 16.06 3.42 -6.84
C GLU A 118 15.19 4.65 -6.49
N VAL A 119 15.51 5.79 -7.11
CA VAL A 119 14.66 6.99 -7.07
C VAL A 119 14.06 7.22 -8.45
N ARG A 120 12.75 7.43 -8.51
CA ARG A 120 12.02 7.77 -9.75
C ARG A 120 11.21 9.04 -9.58
N SER A 121 11.33 9.96 -10.52
CA SER A 121 10.44 11.11 -10.64
C SER A 121 9.11 10.74 -11.29
N ILE A 122 8.03 11.32 -10.77
CA ILE A 122 6.72 11.26 -11.40
C ILE A 122 6.20 12.68 -11.48
N ILE A 123 6.16 13.21 -12.70
CA ILE A 123 5.60 14.54 -13.00
C ILE A 123 4.29 14.29 -13.74
N GLY A 124 3.16 14.76 -13.19
CA GLY A 124 1.85 14.67 -13.87
C GLY A 124 1.35 13.25 -14.19
N GLY A 125 1.89 12.20 -13.57
CA GLY A 125 1.51 10.81 -13.83
C GLY A 125 2.32 10.12 -14.93
N VAL A 126 3.35 10.79 -15.47
CA VAL A 126 4.31 10.20 -16.40
C VAL A 126 5.61 9.92 -15.63
N LEU A 127 6.15 8.71 -15.79
CA LEU A 127 7.51 8.38 -15.35
C LEU A 127 8.45 9.15 -16.26
N ASP A 128 9.08 10.19 -15.74
CA ASP A 128 10.03 11.00 -16.50
C ASP A 128 11.33 11.09 -15.73
N THR A 129 12.45 11.21 -16.43
CA THR A 129 13.71 11.68 -15.83
C THR A 129 13.62 13.20 -15.71
N CYS A 130 13.88 13.72 -14.51
CA CYS A 130 13.84 15.16 -14.23
C CYS A 130 14.75 16.00 -15.13
#